data_AF-A0A1V5LT24-F1
#
_entry.id   AF-A0A1V5LT24-F1
#
_cell.length_a   1.000
_cell.length_b   1.000
_cell.length_c   1.000
_cell.angle_alpha   90.00
_cell.angle_beta   90.00
_cell.angle_gamma   90.00
#
_symmetry.space_group_name_H-M   'P 1'
#
loop_
_entity.id
_entity.type
_entity.pdbx_description
1 polymer ?
#
loop_
_entity_poly.entity_id
_entity_poly.type
_entity_poly.pdbx_seq_one_letter_code
_entity_poly.pdbx_strand_id
1 'polypeptide(L)'
;MISPLVIADLPSWLYVPQLHFQPSELKTFLPSFDYLIVDSRSPQPTFDQATFERFSFILDQAKNVNVIDLAWLAIKPWRQAIAFAFDEKDVSLSTDCLNAIDTIDLVCGDKGGFIQSLLFVAWLGSRLKLRFLKLIRLDDGACRLAFMGAHEPFTVNIRADGPVAGLASMQVSFHKLGCCSVEEHLHVTFQEGALTVKHEDRKEFVELPRLQCRAGVYSSTECGRSELVDDALACIEQDPIYLETVSYLLNMLKSEA
;
A
#
# COMPACT_ATOMS: atom_id res chain seq x y z
N MET A 1 35.28 9.86 11.46
CA MET A 1 34.35 8.95 12.15
C MET A 1 33.39 9.80 12.93
N ILE A 2 32.10 9.76 12.59
CA ILE A 2 31.06 10.37 13.41
C ILE A 2 30.55 9.21 14.28
N SER A 3 30.88 9.22 15.56
CA SER A 3 30.28 8.27 16.52
C SER A 3 28.96 8.88 16.98
N PRO A 4 27.82 8.23 16.72
CA PRO A 4 26.56 8.74 17.22
C PRO A 4 26.54 8.64 18.75
N LEU A 5 25.98 9.67 19.39
CA LEU A 5 25.75 9.73 20.84
C LEU A 5 24.57 8.81 21.21
N VAL A 6 24.72 7.51 20.97
CA VAL A 6 23.72 6.50 21.31
C VAL A 6 24.09 5.91 22.66
N ILE A 7 23.11 5.85 23.57
CA ILE A 7 23.22 5.05 24.79
C ILE A 7 23.26 3.60 24.32
N ALA A 8 24.33 2.87 24.62
CA ALA A 8 24.70 1.59 23.98
C ALA A 8 23.66 0.46 24.03
N ASP A 9 22.52 0.66 24.71
CA ASP A 9 21.47 -0.34 24.94
C ASP A 9 20.06 0.15 24.54
N LEU A 10 19.93 1.35 23.95
CA LEU A 10 18.64 1.82 23.46
C LEU A 10 18.52 1.57 21.96
N PRO A 11 17.37 1.04 21.49
CA PRO A 11 17.10 0.98 20.06
C PRO A 11 17.24 2.36 19.42
N SER A 12 17.77 2.37 18.21
CA SER A 12 18.10 3.58 17.46
C SER A 12 17.39 3.60 16.11
N TRP A 13 16.75 4.73 15.80
CA TRP A 13 15.98 4.92 14.57
C TRP A 13 16.57 6.05 13.74
N LEU A 14 16.69 5.79 12.44
CA LEU A 14 16.92 6.82 11.44
C LEU A 14 15.60 7.09 10.70
N TYR A 15 15.05 8.29 10.88
CA TYR A 15 13.81 8.68 10.21
C TYR A 15 14.09 9.53 8.97
N VAL A 16 13.56 9.08 7.84
CA VAL A 16 13.62 9.74 6.54
C VAL A 16 12.19 10.14 6.13
N PRO A 17 11.79 11.41 6.32
CA PRO A 17 10.39 11.83 6.27
C PRO A 17 9.75 11.87 4.88
N GLN A 18 10.55 11.67 3.82
CA GLN A 18 10.10 11.58 2.43
C GLN A 18 11.07 10.69 1.66
N LEU A 19 10.61 10.03 0.60
CA LEU A 19 11.46 9.29 -0.34
C LEU A 19 12.32 10.20 -1.23
N HIS A 20 12.91 11.24 -0.67
CA HIS A 20 13.80 12.17 -1.33
C HIS A 20 15.14 12.19 -0.60
N PHE A 21 15.93 11.14 -0.83
CA PHE A 21 17.30 11.02 -0.33
C PHE A 21 18.20 10.46 -1.42
N GLN A 22 19.51 10.72 -1.29
CA GLN A 22 20.53 10.06 -2.08
C GLN A 22 20.94 8.76 -1.38
N PRO A 23 20.81 7.58 -2.03
CA PRO A 23 21.20 6.30 -1.43
C PRO A 23 22.63 6.29 -0.88
N SER A 24 23.56 6.99 -1.54
CA SER A 24 24.96 7.10 -1.11
C SER A 24 25.13 7.82 0.23
N GLU A 25 24.36 8.89 0.48
CA GLU A 25 24.40 9.64 1.72
C GLU A 25 23.89 8.79 2.88
N LEU A 26 22.75 8.11 2.68
CA LEU A 26 22.12 7.32 3.71
C LEU A 26 22.96 6.09 4.09
N LYS A 27 23.57 5.42 3.09
CA LYS A 27 24.40 4.22 3.26
C LYS A 27 25.52 4.39 4.28
N THR A 28 26.10 5.59 4.40
CA THR A 28 27.19 5.85 5.36
C THR A 28 26.72 5.80 6.81
N PHE A 29 25.46 6.14 7.08
CA PHE A 29 24.92 6.25 8.45
C PHE A 29 24.20 4.99 8.90
N LEU A 30 23.57 4.25 7.98
CA LEU A 30 22.73 3.09 8.31
C LEU A 30 23.37 2.04 9.23
N PRO A 31 24.68 1.69 9.12
CA PRO A 31 25.27 0.72 10.02
C PRO A 31 25.28 1.12 11.51
N SER A 32 24.94 2.37 11.84
CA SER A 32 24.86 2.85 13.22
C SER A 32 23.44 2.93 13.78
N PHE A 33 22.44 2.45 13.03
CA PHE A 33 21.04 2.46 13.45
C PHE A 33 20.46 1.05 13.37
N ASP A 34 19.57 0.72 14.30
CA ASP A 34 18.86 -0.57 14.31
C ASP A 34 17.67 -0.57 13.33
N TYR A 35 17.05 0.61 13.15
CA TYR A 35 15.85 0.79 12.34
C TYR A 35 15.98 1.96 11.36
N LEU A 36 15.43 1.78 10.16
CA LEU A 36 15.23 2.80 9.15
C LEU A 36 13.72 3.01 8.95
N ILE A 37 13.22 4.16 9.37
CA ILE A 37 11.84 4.58 9.10
C ILE A 37 11.86 5.45 7.84
N VAL A 38 11.15 5.04 6.79
CA VAL A 38 10.95 5.83 5.57
C VAL A 38 9.48 6.20 5.42
N ASP A 39 9.22 7.32 4.76
CA ASP A 39 7.89 7.64 4.26
C ASP A 39 7.92 7.63 2.74
N SER A 40 7.48 6.52 2.11
CA SER A 40 7.53 6.40 0.65
C SER A 40 6.46 7.18 -0.08
N ARG A 41 5.54 7.87 0.64
CA ARG A 41 4.54 8.74 0.04
C ARG A 41 5.21 9.84 -0.78
N SER A 42 4.77 9.98 -2.03
CA SER A 42 5.20 11.03 -2.94
C SER A 42 4.03 11.94 -3.31
N PRO A 43 4.20 13.27 -3.33
CA PRO A 43 3.18 14.17 -3.87
C PRO A 43 3.05 14.07 -5.40
N GLN A 44 4.00 13.42 -6.08
CA GLN A 44 3.91 13.20 -7.53
C GLN A 44 3.33 11.81 -7.81
N PRO A 45 2.32 11.70 -8.69
CA PRO A 45 1.71 10.42 -9.07
C PRO A 45 2.58 9.69 -10.11
N THR A 46 3.87 9.52 -9.79
CA THR A 46 4.84 8.89 -10.67
C THR A 46 5.66 7.86 -9.91
N PHE A 47 6.05 6.82 -10.65
CA PHE A 47 7.10 5.89 -10.25
C PHE A 47 8.16 6.00 -11.33
N ASP A 48 9.21 6.76 -11.05
CA ASP A 48 10.31 7.05 -11.95
C ASP A 48 11.57 6.27 -11.55
N GLN A 49 12.63 6.39 -12.36
CA GLN A 49 13.93 5.75 -12.09
C GLN A 49 14.46 6.07 -10.68
N ALA A 50 14.32 7.33 -10.23
CA ALA A 50 14.79 7.72 -8.90
C ALA A 50 14.01 7.03 -7.78
N THR A 51 12.69 6.87 -7.94
CA THR A 51 11.83 6.12 -7.02
C THR A 51 12.20 4.63 -7.04
N PHE A 52 12.42 4.05 -8.23
CA PHE A 52 12.88 2.68 -8.40
C PHE A 52 14.21 2.42 -7.67
N GLU A 53 15.19 3.29 -7.84
CA GLU A 53 16.50 3.19 -7.18
C GLU A 53 16.39 3.27 -5.66
N ARG A 54 15.50 4.12 -5.13
CA ARG A 54 15.29 4.25 -3.68
C ARG A 54 14.61 3.02 -3.08
N PHE A 55 13.59 2.45 -3.74
CA PHE A 55 12.99 1.19 -3.30
C PHE A 55 13.99 0.02 -3.42
N SER A 56 14.80 0.00 -4.47
CA SER A 56 15.88 -1.00 -4.63
C SER A 56 16.91 -0.89 -3.51
N PHE A 57 17.31 0.33 -3.17
CA PHE A 57 18.19 0.59 -2.03
C PHE A 57 17.57 0.12 -0.73
N ILE A 58 16.32 0.49 -0.45
CA ILE A 58 15.60 0.08 0.76
C ILE A 58 15.57 -1.45 0.89
N LEU A 59 15.23 -2.16 -0.19
CA LEU A 59 15.18 -3.62 -0.21
C LEU A 59 16.56 -4.25 0.05
N ASP A 60 17.64 -3.66 -0.49
CA ASP A 60 18.99 -4.14 -0.22
C ASP A 60 19.42 -3.91 1.23
N GLN A 61 19.07 -2.75 1.80
CA GLN A 61 19.44 -2.39 3.17
C GLN A 61 18.64 -3.16 4.23
N ALA A 62 17.44 -3.66 3.91
CA ALA A 62 16.63 -4.50 4.80
C ALA A 62 17.34 -5.78 5.29
N LYS A 63 18.49 -6.15 4.70
CA LYS A 63 19.37 -7.23 5.17
C LYS A 63 20.19 -6.87 6.41
N ASN A 64 20.40 -5.57 6.66
CA ASN A 64 21.31 -5.04 7.68
C ASN A 64 20.60 -4.17 8.71
N VAL A 65 19.46 -3.56 8.35
CA VAL A 65 18.68 -2.67 9.21
C VAL A 65 17.19 -3.01 9.07
N ASN A 66 16.43 -2.91 10.15
CA ASN A 66 14.98 -3.11 10.09
C ASN A 66 14.32 -1.91 9.40
N VAL A 67 13.70 -2.13 8.24
CA VAL A 67 13.02 -1.10 7.46
C VAL A 67 11.54 -1.08 7.79
N ILE A 68 11.03 0.11 8.09
CA ILE A 68 9.61 0.40 8.28
C ILE A 68 9.20 1.52 7.32
N ASP A 69 8.17 1.28 6.51
CA ASP A 69 7.62 2.30 5.60
C ASP A 69 6.26 2.80 6.09
N LEU A 70 6.14 4.10 6.31
CA LEU A 70 4.89 4.72 6.76
C LEU A 70 3.77 4.59 5.72
N ALA A 71 4.09 4.56 4.42
CA ALA A 71 3.09 4.32 3.37
C ALA A 71 2.52 2.89 3.46
N TRP A 72 3.37 1.92 3.82
CA TRP A 72 2.98 0.53 4.04
C TRP A 72 2.09 0.34 5.26
N LEU A 73 2.41 1.04 6.36
CA LEU A 73 1.59 1.08 7.57
C LEU A 73 0.22 1.71 7.28
N ALA A 74 0.19 2.81 6.53
CA ALA A 74 -1.05 3.51 6.18
C ALA A 74 -2.04 2.63 5.38
N ILE A 75 -1.55 1.72 4.53
CA ILE A 75 -2.42 0.80 3.78
C ILE A 75 -2.77 -0.49 4.53
N LYS A 76 -2.28 -0.70 5.75
CA LYS A 76 -2.61 -1.90 6.56
C LYS A 76 -4.11 -2.13 6.68
N PRO A 77 -4.95 -1.12 6.96
CA PRO A 77 -6.38 -1.35 7.08
C PRO A 77 -7.06 -1.70 5.76
N TRP A 78 -6.56 -1.17 4.64
CA TRP A 78 -7.04 -1.52 3.30
C TRP A 78 -6.75 -2.98 2.96
N ARG A 79 -5.54 -3.45 3.32
CA ARG A 79 -5.16 -4.87 3.19
C ARG A 79 -6.02 -5.77 4.07
N GLN A 80 -6.33 -5.34 5.29
CA GLN A 80 -7.23 -6.07 6.17
C GLN A 80 -8.65 -6.09 5.61
N ALA A 81 -9.19 -4.97 5.14
CA ALA A 81 -10.54 -4.86 4.61
C ALA A 81 -10.81 -5.77 3.42
N ILE A 82 -9.88 -5.84 2.46
CA ILE A 82 -10.04 -6.79 1.34
C ILE A 82 -9.89 -8.24 1.82
N ALA A 83 -8.98 -8.53 2.74
CA ALA A 83 -8.83 -9.89 3.27
C ALA A 83 -10.09 -10.35 4.03
N PHE A 84 -10.66 -9.47 4.86
CA PHE A 84 -11.92 -9.71 5.58
C PHE A 84 -13.09 -9.98 4.62
N ALA A 85 -13.13 -9.36 3.45
CA ALA A 85 -14.20 -9.59 2.48
C ALA A 85 -14.30 -11.06 2.02
N PHE A 86 -13.16 -11.77 1.99
CA PHE A 86 -13.05 -13.18 1.59
C PHE A 86 -12.94 -14.14 2.78
N ASP A 87 -13.18 -13.67 4.01
CA ASP A 87 -13.36 -14.54 5.17
C ASP A 87 -14.85 -14.96 5.21
N GLU A 88 -15.14 -16.26 5.10
CA GLU A 88 -16.46 -16.82 4.75
C GLU A 88 -17.62 -16.39 5.67
N LYS A 89 -17.31 -15.84 6.85
CA LYS A 89 -18.28 -15.56 7.92
C LYS A 89 -19.02 -14.24 7.80
N ASP A 90 -18.44 -13.23 7.15
CA ASP A 90 -18.91 -11.85 7.31
C ASP A 90 -19.59 -11.33 6.04
N VAL A 91 -18.79 -10.96 5.02
CA VAL A 91 -19.29 -10.44 3.74
C VAL A 91 -19.63 -11.57 2.74
N SER A 92 -19.32 -12.82 3.11
CA SER A 92 -19.61 -14.09 2.40
C SER A 92 -19.16 -14.17 0.94
N LEU A 93 -18.04 -13.53 0.57
CA LEU A 93 -17.36 -13.97 -0.64
C LEU A 93 -16.59 -15.25 -0.33
N SER A 94 -16.87 -16.31 -1.08
CA SER A 94 -16.05 -17.52 -1.05
C SER A 94 -14.63 -17.19 -1.50
N THR A 95 -13.64 -17.92 -0.98
CA THR A 95 -12.27 -17.85 -1.51
C THR A 95 -12.20 -18.21 -3.00
N ASP A 96 -13.18 -18.96 -3.52
CA ASP A 96 -13.29 -19.28 -4.95
C ASP A 96 -13.48 -18.02 -5.80
N CYS A 97 -14.11 -16.97 -5.25
CA CYS A 97 -14.32 -15.68 -5.90
C CYS A 97 -13.00 -14.96 -6.23
N LEU A 98 -11.88 -15.32 -5.60
CA LEU A 98 -10.56 -14.73 -5.89
C LEU A 98 -10.15 -14.94 -7.35
N ASN A 99 -10.46 -16.10 -7.92
CA ASN A 99 -10.15 -16.41 -9.33
C ASN A 99 -11.07 -15.68 -10.32
N ALA A 100 -12.19 -15.16 -9.82
CA ALA A 100 -13.18 -14.44 -10.60
C ALA A 100 -12.93 -12.93 -10.60
N ILE A 101 -11.97 -12.41 -9.84
CA ILE A 101 -11.66 -10.99 -9.84
C ILE A 101 -11.25 -10.56 -11.26
N ASP A 102 -11.97 -9.58 -11.79
CA ASP A 102 -11.79 -9.07 -13.15
C ASP A 102 -11.08 -7.71 -13.14
N THR A 103 -11.61 -6.77 -12.38
CA THR A 103 -11.09 -5.40 -12.30
C THR A 103 -11.06 -4.90 -10.87
N ILE A 104 -10.02 -4.14 -10.51
CA ILE A 104 -9.99 -3.31 -9.30
C ILE A 104 -9.83 -1.84 -9.69
N ASP A 105 -10.77 -1.00 -9.30
CA ASP A 105 -10.70 0.44 -9.43
C ASP A 105 -10.29 1.08 -8.10
N LEU A 106 -9.09 1.63 -8.05
CA LEU A 106 -8.54 2.37 -6.91
C LEU A 106 -8.65 3.86 -7.16
N VAL A 107 -9.22 4.56 -6.18
CA VAL A 107 -9.23 6.01 -6.11
C VAL A 107 -8.32 6.43 -4.98
N CYS A 108 -7.33 7.26 -5.30
CA CYS A 108 -6.39 7.78 -4.34
C CYS A 108 -6.37 9.30 -4.39
N GLY A 109 -6.05 9.94 -3.27
CA GLY A 109 -5.86 11.38 -3.24
C GLY A 109 -4.49 11.79 -3.79
N ASP A 110 -4.37 13.06 -4.16
CA ASP A 110 -3.14 13.66 -4.72
C ASP A 110 -1.96 13.72 -3.73
N LYS A 111 -2.20 13.53 -2.44
CA LYS A 111 -1.17 13.52 -1.38
C LYS A 111 -0.73 12.09 -1.06
N GLY A 112 0.22 11.55 -1.82
CA GLY A 112 0.88 10.29 -1.47
C GLY A 112 0.13 9.01 -1.85
N GLY A 113 -1.12 9.12 -2.30
CA GLY A 113 -1.99 7.98 -2.55
C GLY A 113 -1.55 7.09 -3.72
N PHE A 114 -0.78 7.61 -4.66
CA PHE A 114 -0.29 6.85 -5.81
C PHE A 114 0.67 5.73 -5.41
N ILE A 115 1.72 6.03 -4.63
CA ILE A 115 2.68 5.02 -4.16
C ILE A 115 2.01 4.00 -3.26
N GLN A 116 1.08 4.44 -2.40
CA GLN A 116 0.27 3.53 -1.58
C GLN A 116 -0.57 2.57 -2.42
N SER A 117 -1.19 3.08 -3.50
CA SER A 117 -1.95 2.25 -4.44
C SER A 117 -1.04 1.23 -5.13
N LEU A 118 0.17 1.62 -5.55
CA LEU A 118 1.16 0.70 -6.11
C LEU A 118 1.62 -0.36 -5.10
N LEU A 119 1.89 0.02 -3.85
CA LEU A 119 2.22 -0.92 -2.77
C LEU A 119 1.09 -1.89 -2.50
N PHE A 120 -0.16 -1.42 -2.49
CA PHE A 120 -1.34 -2.25 -2.32
C PHE A 120 -1.50 -3.25 -3.48
N VAL A 121 -1.36 -2.79 -4.72
CA VAL A 121 -1.42 -3.64 -5.91
C VAL A 121 -0.28 -4.66 -5.93
N ALA A 122 0.93 -4.25 -5.55
CA ALA A 122 2.07 -5.16 -5.47
C ALA A 122 1.89 -6.21 -4.37
N TRP A 123 1.31 -5.84 -3.23
CA TRP A 123 0.94 -6.78 -2.18
C TRP A 123 -0.12 -7.76 -2.67
N LEU A 124 -1.17 -7.29 -3.32
CA LEU A 124 -2.21 -8.17 -3.86
C LEU A 124 -1.62 -9.13 -4.90
N GLY A 125 -0.79 -8.61 -5.81
CA GLY A 125 -0.10 -9.38 -6.83
C GLY A 125 0.83 -10.44 -6.25
N SER A 126 1.55 -10.14 -5.18
CA SER A 126 2.41 -11.12 -4.50
C SER A 126 1.58 -12.21 -3.80
N ARG A 127 0.50 -11.83 -3.10
CA ARG A 127 -0.37 -12.77 -2.37
C ARG A 127 -1.16 -13.70 -3.28
N LEU A 128 -1.66 -13.18 -4.40
CA LEU A 128 -2.41 -13.94 -5.40
C LEU A 128 -1.51 -14.54 -6.49
N LYS A 129 -0.18 -14.36 -6.39
CA LYS A 129 0.82 -14.83 -7.37
C LYS A 129 0.48 -14.40 -8.81
N LEU A 130 -0.03 -13.18 -8.95
CA LEU A 130 -0.38 -12.62 -10.25
C LEU A 130 0.88 -12.43 -11.08
N ARG A 131 0.77 -12.61 -12.39
CA ARG A 131 1.86 -12.31 -13.32
C ARG A 131 1.59 -10.97 -13.97
N PHE A 132 2.40 -9.97 -13.65
CA PHE A 132 2.32 -8.66 -14.28
C PHE A 132 2.61 -8.74 -15.78
N LEU A 133 1.83 -7.99 -16.57
CA LEU A 133 1.95 -7.92 -18.02
C LEU A 133 2.47 -6.57 -18.48
N LYS A 134 1.84 -5.47 -18.02
CA LYS A 134 2.20 -4.11 -18.42
C LYS A 134 1.53 -3.05 -17.56
N LEU A 135 2.13 -1.86 -17.55
CA LEU A 135 1.54 -0.63 -17.06
C LEU A 135 1.18 0.24 -18.26
N ILE A 136 0.01 0.85 -18.23
CA ILE A 136 -0.45 1.82 -19.22
C ILE A 136 -0.73 3.11 -18.46
N ARG A 137 0.00 4.17 -18.80
CA ARG A 137 -0.32 5.51 -18.32
C ARG A 137 -1.49 6.04 -19.12
N LEU A 138 -2.50 6.55 -18.42
CA LEU A 138 -3.66 7.20 -19.00
C LEU A 138 -3.48 8.70 -18.86
N ASP A 139 -4.40 9.45 -19.46
CA ASP A 139 -4.46 10.90 -19.28
C ASP A 139 -4.71 11.26 -17.80
N ASP A 140 -4.38 12.48 -17.41
CA ASP A 140 -4.63 13.04 -16.06
C ASP A 140 -3.91 12.34 -14.89
N GLY A 141 -2.84 11.58 -15.17
CA GLY A 141 -2.05 10.91 -14.14
C GLY A 141 -2.66 9.60 -13.63
N ALA A 142 -3.76 9.15 -14.22
CA ALA A 142 -4.29 7.81 -14.00
C ALA A 142 -3.40 6.74 -14.66
N CYS A 143 -3.45 5.52 -14.14
CA CYS A 143 -2.77 4.39 -14.78
C CYS A 143 -3.59 3.11 -14.69
N ARG A 144 -3.30 2.18 -15.60
CA ARG A 144 -3.87 0.84 -15.64
C ARG A 144 -2.75 -0.17 -15.60
N LEU A 145 -2.76 -1.03 -14.59
CA LEU A 145 -1.89 -2.20 -14.48
C LEU A 145 -2.66 -3.42 -14.98
N ALA A 146 -2.04 -4.20 -15.86
CA ALA A 146 -2.62 -5.44 -16.36
C ALA A 146 -1.79 -6.64 -15.89
N PHE A 147 -2.49 -7.70 -15.48
CA PHE A 147 -1.92 -8.96 -15.05
C PHE A 147 -2.57 -10.11 -15.83
N MET A 148 -1.90 -11.25 -15.85
CA MET A 148 -2.47 -12.48 -16.38
C MET A 148 -3.59 -12.94 -15.43
N GLY A 149 -4.83 -12.96 -15.92
CA GLY A 149 -5.95 -13.58 -15.21
C GLY A 149 -6.24 -14.99 -15.71
N ALA A 150 -7.22 -15.66 -15.09
CA ALA A 150 -7.59 -17.04 -15.40
C ALA A 150 -8.32 -17.18 -16.75
N HIS A 151 -9.08 -16.15 -17.14
CA HIS A 151 -9.90 -16.13 -18.36
C HIS A 151 -9.53 -14.94 -19.25
N GLU A 152 -9.55 -13.75 -18.67
CA GLU A 152 -9.13 -12.49 -19.30
C GLU A 152 -8.05 -11.81 -18.45
N PRO A 153 -7.32 -10.80 -18.98
CA PRO A 153 -6.37 -10.06 -18.17
C PRO A 153 -7.05 -9.37 -16.98
N PHE A 154 -6.60 -9.69 -15.77
CA PHE A 154 -7.00 -8.97 -14.57
C PHE A 154 -6.43 -7.55 -14.63
N THR A 155 -7.26 -6.53 -14.40
CA THR A 155 -6.81 -5.12 -14.46
C THR A 155 -6.98 -4.39 -13.15
N VAL A 156 -6.03 -3.49 -12.86
CA VAL A 156 -6.15 -2.53 -11.77
C VAL A 156 -6.04 -1.12 -12.35
N ASN A 157 -7.07 -0.32 -12.17
CA ASN A 157 -7.07 1.10 -12.52
C ASN A 157 -6.76 1.92 -11.28
N ILE A 158 -5.81 2.84 -11.37
CA ILE A 158 -5.50 3.81 -10.32
C ILE A 158 -5.83 5.18 -10.87
N ARG A 159 -6.71 5.91 -10.19
CA ARG A 159 -7.04 7.31 -10.52
C ARG A 159 -6.83 8.21 -9.30
N ALA A 160 -6.30 9.40 -9.56
CA ALA A 160 -6.24 10.45 -8.55
C ALA A 160 -7.58 11.21 -8.50
N ASP A 161 -8.15 11.41 -7.32
CA ASP A 161 -9.38 12.20 -7.14
C ASP A 161 -9.34 13.01 -5.84
N GLY A 162 -9.24 14.33 -6.01
CA GLY A 162 -9.36 15.31 -4.93
C GLY A 162 -8.18 15.41 -3.96
N PRO A 163 -8.27 16.33 -2.98
CA PRO A 163 -7.18 16.72 -2.08
C PRO A 163 -7.01 15.80 -0.86
N VAL A 164 -7.56 14.59 -0.91
CA VAL A 164 -7.56 13.61 0.19
C VAL A 164 -6.14 13.05 0.36
N ALA A 165 -5.80 12.59 1.56
CA ALA A 165 -4.52 11.91 1.78
C ALA A 165 -4.69 10.39 1.55
N GLY A 166 -3.76 9.81 0.80
CA GLY A 166 -3.67 8.36 0.64
C GLY A 166 -4.75 7.69 -0.21
N LEU A 167 -4.99 6.40 0.00
CA LEU A 167 -6.05 5.63 -0.68
C LEU A 167 -7.44 6.05 -0.14
N ALA A 168 -8.41 6.26 -1.03
CA ALA A 168 -9.71 6.85 -0.70
C ALA A 168 -10.88 5.88 -0.91
N SER A 169 -10.85 5.10 -2.00
CA SER A 169 -11.82 4.02 -2.24
C SER A 169 -11.24 2.93 -3.13
N MET A 170 -11.84 1.76 -3.04
CA MET A 170 -11.58 0.61 -3.88
C MET A 170 -12.89 -0.03 -4.30
N GLN A 171 -13.02 -0.38 -5.57
CA GLN A 171 -14.11 -1.19 -6.09
C GLN A 171 -13.52 -2.41 -6.77
N VAL A 172 -14.00 -3.59 -6.42
CA VAL A 172 -13.60 -4.87 -7.02
C VAL A 172 -14.79 -5.41 -7.79
N SER A 173 -14.56 -5.75 -9.05
CA SER A 173 -15.55 -6.32 -9.96
C SER A 173 -15.20 -7.77 -10.25
N PHE A 174 -16.21 -8.62 -10.33
CA PHE A 174 -16.06 -10.06 -10.56
C PHE A 174 -16.62 -10.48 -11.92
N HIS A 175 -15.98 -11.46 -12.54
CA HIS A 175 -16.45 -12.09 -13.76
C HIS A 175 -17.70 -12.95 -13.47
N LYS A 176 -18.75 -12.78 -14.29
CA LYS A 176 -20.07 -13.47 -14.18
C LYS A 176 -20.03 -15.01 -14.16
N LEU A 177 -18.88 -15.62 -14.45
CA LEU A 177 -18.74 -17.08 -14.55
C LEU A 177 -18.04 -17.69 -13.34
N GLY A 178 -17.47 -16.89 -12.43
CA GLY A 178 -16.57 -17.40 -11.39
C GLY A 178 -17.15 -17.44 -9.97
N CYS A 179 -18.16 -16.62 -9.66
CA CYS A 179 -18.71 -16.57 -8.30
C CYS A 179 -20.08 -15.88 -8.15
N CYS A 180 -20.42 -14.99 -9.08
CA CYS A 180 -21.57 -14.11 -8.99
C CYS A 180 -22.52 -14.39 -10.14
N SER A 181 -23.81 -14.54 -9.86
CA SER A 181 -24.82 -14.80 -10.90
C SER A 181 -25.19 -13.53 -11.68
N VAL A 182 -24.80 -12.37 -11.16
CA VAL A 182 -25.01 -11.02 -11.72
C VAL A 182 -23.68 -10.26 -11.70
N GLU A 183 -23.60 -9.13 -12.42
CA GLU A 183 -22.53 -8.14 -12.23
C GLU A 183 -22.58 -7.64 -10.78
N GLU A 184 -21.68 -8.17 -9.96
CA GLU A 184 -21.58 -7.85 -8.53
C GLU A 184 -20.26 -7.11 -8.27
N HIS A 185 -20.33 -6.17 -7.32
CA HIS A 185 -19.20 -5.34 -6.94
C HIS A 185 -19.00 -5.36 -5.43
N LEU A 186 -17.75 -5.54 -5.03
CA LEU A 186 -17.31 -5.29 -3.66
C LEU A 186 -16.78 -3.86 -3.59
N HIS A 187 -17.36 -3.05 -2.70
CA HIS A 187 -16.96 -1.67 -2.48
C HIS A 187 -16.28 -1.52 -1.12
N VAL A 188 -15.08 -0.98 -1.12
CA VAL A 188 -14.36 -0.58 0.10
C VAL A 188 -14.18 0.94 0.09
N THR A 189 -14.76 1.62 1.07
CA THR A 189 -14.75 3.08 1.15
C THR A 189 -14.47 3.53 2.57
N PHE A 190 -13.90 4.72 2.73
CA PHE A 190 -13.76 5.32 4.05
C PHE A 190 -15.03 6.10 4.42
N GLN A 191 -15.67 5.73 5.53
CA GLN A 191 -16.83 6.44 6.07
C GLN A 191 -16.69 6.56 7.59
N GLU A 192 -16.89 7.77 8.13
CA GLU A 192 -17.00 8.02 9.58
C GLU A 192 -15.81 7.51 10.41
N GLY A 193 -14.61 7.50 9.84
CA GLY A 193 -13.41 7.05 10.55
C GLY A 193 -13.20 5.53 10.55
N ALA A 194 -13.94 4.78 9.73
CA ALA A 194 -13.73 3.36 9.50
C ALA A 194 -13.70 3.06 7.99
N LEU A 195 -13.13 1.91 7.63
CA LEU A 195 -13.36 1.36 6.29
C LEU A 195 -14.66 0.58 6.31
N THR A 196 -15.55 0.92 5.40
CA THR A 196 -16.75 0.17 5.09
C THR A 196 -16.42 -0.81 3.98
N VAL A 197 -16.73 -2.08 4.18
CA VAL A 197 -16.73 -3.13 3.16
C VAL A 197 -18.18 -3.47 2.84
N LYS A 198 -18.61 -3.26 1.59
CA LYS A 198 -19.99 -3.51 1.15
C LYS A 198 -20.01 -4.46 -0.03
N HIS A 199 -20.81 -5.51 0.08
CA HIS A 199 -21.14 -6.43 -1.00
C HIS A 199 -22.64 -6.70 -0.98
N GLU A 200 -23.34 -6.44 -2.08
CA GLU A 200 -24.82 -6.47 -2.13
C GLU A 200 -25.46 -5.63 -1.00
N ASP A 201 -26.33 -6.24 -0.19
CA ASP A 201 -26.99 -5.64 0.98
C ASP A 201 -26.18 -5.79 2.27
N ARG A 202 -25.04 -6.48 2.24
CA ARG A 202 -24.18 -6.69 3.40
C ARG A 202 -23.17 -5.56 3.52
N LYS A 203 -22.98 -5.09 4.75
CA LYS A 203 -22.06 -4.01 5.10
C LYS A 203 -21.34 -4.37 6.37
N GLU A 204 -20.01 -4.38 6.32
CA GLU A 204 -19.14 -4.59 7.46
C GLU A 204 -18.21 -3.40 7.64
N PHE A 205 -17.75 -3.23 8.88
CA PHE A 205 -16.84 -2.15 9.25
C PHE A 205 -15.52 -2.73 9.72
N VAL A 206 -14.45 -2.27 9.10
CA VAL A 206 -13.09 -2.50 9.59
C VAL A 206 -12.70 -1.27 10.38
N GLU A 207 -12.71 -1.43 11.71
CA GLU A 207 -12.25 -0.38 12.62
C GLU A 207 -10.80 -0.02 12.30
N LEU A 208 -10.57 1.27 12.17
CA LEU A 208 -9.23 1.83 12.07
C LEU A 208 -8.71 2.12 13.48
N PRO A 209 -7.39 2.05 13.71
CA PRO A 209 -6.79 2.52 14.95
C PRO A 209 -7.35 3.92 15.32
N ARG A 210 -7.66 4.11 16.61
CA ARG A 210 -8.34 5.32 17.10
C ARG A 210 -7.53 6.58 16.82
N LEU A 211 -8.22 7.64 16.41
CA LEU A 211 -7.64 8.93 16.00
C LEU A 211 -8.32 10.08 16.75
N GLN A 212 -7.55 10.95 17.41
CA GLN A 212 -8.09 12.20 18.01
C GLN A 212 -8.38 13.28 16.94
N CYS A 213 -7.67 13.25 15.81
CA CYS A 213 -7.75 14.27 14.74
C CYS A 213 -8.87 14.05 13.71
N ARG A 214 -9.64 12.94 13.78
CA ARG A 214 -10.80 12.71 12.88
C ARG A 214 -12.02 13.60 13.17
N ALA A 215 -11.96 14.41 14.23
CA ALA A 215 -13.02 15.34 14.63
C ALA A 215 -13.01 16.69 13.85
N GLY A 216 -12.17 16.85 12.82
CA GLY A 216 -12.08 18.06 12.00
C GLY A 216 -12.75 17.93 10.63
N VAL A 217 -13.13 19.07 10.04
CA VAL A 217 -13.87 19.24 8.75
C VAL A 217 -13.12 18.72 7.51
N TYR A 218 -11.89 18.20 7.66
CA TYR A 218 -11.13 17.55 6.60
C TYR A 218 -11.00 16.05 6.87
N SER A 219 -11.73 15.28 6.06
CA SER A 219 -11.86 13.83 6.00
C SER A 219 -10.57 13.11 5.58
N SER A 220 -9.59 12.97 6.47
CA SER A 220 -8.42 12.11 6.20
C SER A 220 -8.86 10.65 6.17
N THR A 221 -8.57 9.94 5.08
CA THR A 221 -8.83 8.48 4.93
C THR A 221 -7.72 7.62 5.51
N GLU A 222 -6.62 8.23 5.96
CA GLU A 222 -5.46 7.56 6.57
C GLU A 222 -5.12 8.10 7.98
N CYS A 223 -4.29 7.33 8.70
CA CYS A 223 -3.74 7.74 10.00
C CYS A 223 -2.84 8.97 9.89
N GLY A 224 -2.79 9.77 10.96
CA GLY A 224 -1.90 10.93 11.00
C GLY A 224 -0.44 10.51 10.92
N ARG A 225 0.45 11.35 10.37
CA ARG A 225 1.88 11.03 10.28
C ARG A 225 2.50 10.72 11.65
N SER A 226 2.13 11.45 12.70
CA SER A 226 2.63 11.20 14.05
C SER A 226 2.27 9.81 14.56
N GLU A 227 1.04 9.36 14.32
CA GLU A 227 0.58 8.03 14.72
C GLU A 227 1.27 6.94 13.93
N LEU A 228 1.48 7.14 12.62
CA LEU A 228 2.24 6.19 11.81
C LEU A 228 3.70 6.08 12.31
N VAL A 229 4.27 7.17 12.81
CA VAL A 229 5.60 7.14 13.44
C VAL A 229 5.53 6.41 14.79
N ASP A 230 4.52 6.66 15.62
CA ASP A 230 4.34 5.94 16.89
C ASP A 230 4.17 4.42 16.65
N ASP A 231 3.36 4.04 15.66
CA ASP A 231 3.20 2.65 15.21
C ASP A 231 4.53 2.07 14.71
N ALA A 232 5.31 2.85 13.95
CA ALA A 232 6.62 2.44 13.46
C ALA A 232 7.62 2.22 14.62
N LEU A 233 7.60 3.08 15.64
CA LEU A 233 8.46 2.93 16.82
C LEU A 233 8.09 1.69 17.65
N ALA A 234 6.85 1.21 17.56
CA ALA A 234 6.41 -0.03 18.18
C ALA A 234 6.81 -1.30 17.38
N CYS A 235 7.23 -1.17 16.12
CA CYS A 235 7.71 -2.28 15.31
C CYS A 235 9.14 -2.67 15.69
N ILE A 236 9.30 -3.88 16.23
CA ILE A 236 10.61 -4.43 16.66
C ILE A 236 11.18 -5.46 15.69
N GLU A 237 10.38 -5.95 14.74
CA GLU A 237 10.76 -6.98 13.78
C GLU A 237 10.58 -6.50 12.34
N GLN A 238 11.44 -6.97 11.45
CA GLN A 238 11.30 -6.74 10.01
C GLN A 238 10.03 -7.43 9.49
N ASP A 239 9.15 -6.67 8.83
CA ASP A 239 7.96 -7.22 8.17
C ASP A 239 8.37 -7.95 6.87
N PRO A 240 8.27 -9.30 6.80
CA PRO A 240 8.64 -10.04 5.59
C PRO A 240 7.64 -9.81 4.45
N ILE A 241 6.37 -9.53 4.75
CA ILE A 241 5.33 -9.28 3.75
C ILE A 241 5.61 -7.95 3.04
N TYR A 242 6.12 -6.96 3.77
CA TYR A 242 6.59 -5.70 3.18
C TYR A 242 7.74 -5.95 2.19
N LEU A 243 8.75 -6.73 2.57
CA LEU A 243 9.90 -7.00 1.70
C LEU A 243 9.51 -7.78 0.43
N GLU A 244 8.65 -8.79 0.56
CA GLU A 244 8.09 -9.50 -0.59
C GLU A 244 7.31 -8.56 -1.52
N THR A 245 6.52 -7.66 -0.93
CA THR A 245 5.74 -6.65 -1.66
C THR A 245 6.64 -5.70 -2.44
N VAL A 246 7.69 -5.16 -1.80
CA VAL A 246 8.65 -4.25 -2.46
C VAL A 246 9.42 -4.99 -3.56
N SER A 247 9.81 -6.24 -3.32
CA SER A 247 10.45 -7.07 -4.35
C SER A 247 9.54 -7.28 -5.56
N TYR A 248 8.27 -7.60 -5.32
CA TYR A 248 7.28 -7.75 -6.39
C TYR A 248 7.04 -6.43 -7.13
N LEU A 249 6.92 -5.30 -6.43
CA LEU A 249 6.78 -3.96 -7.00
C LEU A 249 7.94 -3.62 -7.95
N LEU A 250 9.18 -3.84 -7.51
CA LEU A 250 10.36 -3.60 -8.34
C LEU A 250 10.38 -4.51 -9.57
N ASN A 251 9.97 -5.78 -9.43
CA ASN A 251 9.87 -6.68 -10.58
C ASN A 251 8.80 -6.25 -11.59
N MET A 252 7.65 -5.74 -11.11
CA MET A 252 6.61 -5.19 -11.98
C MET A 252 7.12 -3.98 -12.77
N LEU A 253 7.76 -3.04 -12.08
CA LEU A 253 8.05 -1.72 -12.65
C LEU A 253 9.46 -1.58 -13.22
N LYS A 254 10.19 -2.68 -13.35
CA LYS A 254 11.56 -2.69 -13.90
C LYS A 254 11.67 -2.13 -15.32
N SER A 255 10.63 -2.31 -16.16
CA SER A 255 10.60 -1.76 -17.53
C SER A 255 10.14 -0.31 -17.60
N GLU A 256 9.58 0.22 -16.52
CA GLU A 256 9.04 1.58 -16.42
C GLU A 256 10.04 2.56 -15.78
N ALA A 257 11.15 2.02 -15.25
CA ALA A 257 12.23 2.72 -14.57
C ALA A 257 13.33 3.11 -15.57
#